data_AF-A0A6P3WW48-F1
#
_entry.id   AF-A0A6P3WW48-F1
#
_cell.length_a   1.000
_cell.length_b   1.000
_cell.length_c   1.000
_cell.angle_alpha   90.00
_cell.angle_beta   90.00
_cell.angle_gamma   90.00
#
_symmetry.space_group_name_H-M   'P 1'
#
loop_
_entity.id
_entity.type
_entity.pdbx_description
1 polymer ?
#
loop_
_entity_poly.entity_id
_entity_poly.type
_entity_poly.pdbx_seq_one_letter_code
_entity_poly.pdbx_strand_id
1 'polypeptide(L)'
;MSVYRQLSFLVGCLNWLILCTGSVLLQENATKVDQVVPRILSRPKRYLIFPQGSNFQLVYCLTIGAYGRDGDLVLGLTAALAWELPNQVDSKISNLLHRRSRAVVYPKMEAFLQSTGLDGRSCVMRALCEAGQRDPSRVGTGTFVQELLHAIFTLPRDGGRFDRSEDHAYDRAYETGGSCERLYPTCRYSIYDVDF
;
A
#
# COMPACT_ATOMS: atom_id res chain seq x y z
N MET A 1 -16.20 79.57 -13.14
CA MET A 1 -16.52 78.20 -13.62
C MET A 1 -15.47 77.54 -14.52
N SER A 2 -14.43 78.23 -15.03
CA SER A 2 -13.44 77.63 -15.96
C SER A 2 -12.32 76.80 -15.27
N VAL A 3 -11.89 77.22 -14.07
CA VAL A 3 -10.73 76.63 -13.35
C VAL A 3 -11.04 75.23 -12.77
N TYR A 4 -12.25 75.01 -12.27
CA TYR A 4 -12.70 73.72 -11.73
C TYR A 4 -12.78 72.62 -12.80
N ARG A 5 -13.09 73.01 -14.05
CA ARG A 5 -13.14 72.07 -15.18
C ARG A 5 -11.74 71.61 -15.58
N GLN A 6 -10.75 72.52 -15.62
CA GLN A 6 -9.35 72.16 -15.87
C GLN A 6 -8.76 71.27 -14.78
N LEU A 7 -9.06 71.53 -13.49
CA LEU A 7 -8.59 70.69 -12.39
C LEU A 7 -9.17 69.27 -12.46
N SER A 8 -10.45 69.13 -12.80
CA SER A 8 -11.09 67.82 -12.92
C SER A 8 -10.53 66.98 -14.07
N PHE A 9 -10.16 67.61 -15.19
CA PHE A 9 -9.52 66.93 -16.32
C PHE A 9 -8.08 66.49 -15.98
N LEU A 10 -7.31 67.31 -15.27
CA LEU A 10 -5.94 66.95 -14.84
C LEU A 10 -5.92 65.81 -13.82
N VAL A 11 -6.83 65.82 -12.84
CA VAL A 11 -6.96 64.73 -11.86
C VAL A 11 -7.44 63.43 -12.52
N GLY A 12 -8.32 63.52 -13.52
CA GLY A 12 -8.74 62.37 -14.33
C GLY A 12 -7.60 61.74 -15.12
N CYS A 13 -6.75 62.55 -15.77
CA CYS A 13 -5.59 62.06 -16.52
C CYS A 13 -4.52 61.44 -15.61
N LEU A 14 -4.26 62.03 -14.44
CA LEU A 14 -3.33 61.47 -13.46
C LEU A 14 -3.82 60.12 -12.94
N ASN A 15 -5.12 59.97 -12.66
CA ASN A 15 -5.68 58.70 -12.19
C ASN A 15 -5.66 57.63 -13.28
N TRP A 16 -5.91 57.99 -14.55
CA TRP A 16 -5.81 57.07 -15.68
C TRP A 16 -4.37 56.63 -15.96
N LEU A 17 -3.39 57.52 -15.85
CA LEU A 17 -1.97 57.18 -15.97
C LEU A 17 -1.49 56.22 -14.86
N ILE A 18 -2.01 56.37 -13.63
CA ILE A 18 -1.73 55.45 -12.51
C ILE A 18 -2.39 54.07 -12.74
N LEU A 19 -3.59 54.04 -13.33
CA LEU A 19 -4.28 52.79 -13.70
C LEU A 19 -3.60 52.04 -14.86
N CYS A 20 -3.01 52.75 -15.84
CA CYS A 20 -2.35 52.14 -16.99
C CYS A 20 -0.94 51.61 -16.71
N THR A 21 -0.22 52.15 -15.73
CA THR A 21 1.09 51.63 -15.32
C THR A 21 0.98 50.41 -14.40
N GLY A 22 -0.16 50.25 -13.69
CA GLY A 22 -0.44 49.08 -12.85
C GLY A 22 -0.67 47.77 -13.61
N SER A 23 -1.09 47.82 -14.89
CA SER A 23 -1.37 46.62 -15.69
C SER A 23 -0.16 46.06 -16.46
N VAL A 24 0.98 46.76 -16.48
CA VAL A 24 2.18 46.33 -17.22
C VAL A 24 3.20 45.59 -16.33
N LEU A 25 3.09 45.67 -15.00
CA LEU A 25 4.12 45.14 -14.07
C LEU A 25 3.78 43.83 -13.33
N LEU A 26 2.69 43.13 -13.66
CA LEU A 26 2.43 41.77 -13.16
C LEU A 26 2.39 40.72 -14.29
N GLN A 27 3.33 40.82 -15.23
CA GLN A 27 3.61 39.72 -16.15
C GLN A 27 5.12 39.48 -16.22
N GLU A 28 5.71 38.98 -15.13
CA GLU A 28 6.86 38.07 -15.18
C GLU A 28 6.85 37.18 -13.94
N ASN A 29 6.38 35.95 -14.11
CA ASN A 29 6.86 34.71 -13.46
C ASN A 29 5.72 33.68 -13.45
N ALA A 30 5.37 33.20 -14.64
CA ALA A 30 5.02 31.79 -14.76
C ALA A 30 6.29 31.00 -14.42
N THR A 31 6.51 30.73 -13.13
CA THR A 31 7.43 29.69 -12.71
C THR A 31 6.96 28.41 -13.38
N LYS A 32 7.64 28.05 -14.45
CA LYS A 32 7.57 26.75 -15.09
C LYS A 32 8.05 25.75 -14.04
N VAL A 33 7.14 25.29 -13.19
CA VAL A 33 7.34 24.10 -12.39
C VAL A 33 7.60 23.00 -13.41
N ASP A 34 8.86 22.58 -13.48
CA ASP A 34 9.27 21.42 -14.23
C ASP A 34 8.45 20.26 -13.65
N GLN A 35 7.35 19.92 -14.34
CA GLN A 35 6.61 18.72 -14.01
C GLN A 35 7.56 17.57 -14.35
N VAL A 36 8.29 17.10 -13.33
CA VAL A 36 8.91 15.80 -13.33
C VAL A 36 7.74 14.82 -13.44
N VAL A 37 7.31 14.57 -14.68
CA VAL A 37 6.43 13.47 -15.02
C VAL A 37 7.16 12.25 -14.47
N PRO A 38 6.63 11.57 -13.44
CA PRO A 38 7.29 10.38 -12.94
C PRO A 38 7.38 9.44 -14.14
N ARG A 39 8.62 9.15 -14.57
CA ARG A 39 8.85 8.19 -15.66
C ARG A 39 8.22 6.88 -15.19
N ILE A 40 7.06 6.57 -15.73
CA ILE A 40 6.42 5.27 -15.54
C ILE A 40 7.41 4.28 -16.15
N LEU A 41 8.14 3.57 -15.29
CA LEU A 41 8.94 2.43 -15.68
C LEU A 41 7.96 1.33 -16.09
N SER A 42 7.48 1.39 -17.33
CA SER A 42 6.63 0.37 -17.92
C SER A 42 7.51 -0.83 -18.29
N ARG A 43 8.08 -1.50 -17.28
CA ARG A 43 8.70 -2.80 -17.49
C ARG A 43 7.57 -3.84 -17.46
N PRO A 44 7.27 -4.53 -18.56
CA PRO A 44 6.29 -5.62 -18.53
C PRO A 44 6.76 -6.70 -17.55
N LYS A 45 5.86 -7.11 -16.66
CA LYS A 45 6.10 -8.14 -15.65
C LYS A 45 6.43 -9.45 -16.36
N ARG A 46 7.67 -9.92 -16.24
CA ARG A 46 8.10 -11.20 -16.79
C ARG A 46 7.68 -12.30 -15.82
N TYR A 47 7.00 -13.31 -16.33
CA TYR A 47 6.62 -14.50 -15.60
C TYR A 47 7.56 -15.64 -16.03
N LEU A 48 7.92 -16.49 -15.08
CA LEU A 48 8.65 -17.72 -15.35
C LEU A 48 7.62 -18.82 -15.57
N ILE A 49 7.49 -19.32 -16.81
CA ILE A 49 6.63 -20.46 -17.12
C ILE A 49 7.46 -21.73 -16.97
N PHE A 50 6.97 -22.67 -16.19
CA PHE A 50 7.60 -23.97 -16.03
C PHE A 50 7.08 -24.96 -17.09
N PRO A 51 7.94 -25.83 -17.65
CA PRO A 51 7.50 -26.87 -18.58
C PRO A 51 6.59 -27.88 -17.86
N GLN A 52 5.71 -28.54 -18.63
CA GLN A 52 4.82 -29.58 -18.09
C GLN A 52 5.63 -30.70 -17.43
N GLY A 53 5.23 -31.08 -16.22
CA GLY A 53 5.92 -32.10 -15.41
C GLY A 53 7.03 -31.59 -14.51
N SER A 54 7.26 -30.28 -14.43
CA SER A 54 8.18 -29.70 -13.45
C SER A 54 7.57 -29.68 -12.04
N ASN A 55 8.35 -30.07 -11.02
CA ASN A 55 7.95 -30.08 -9.61
C ASN A 55 8.87 -29.18 -8.77
N PHE A 56 8.29 -28.51 -7.77
CA PHE A 56 9.03 -27.84 -6.71
C PHE A 56 9.00 -28.72 -5.47
N GLN A 57 10.17 -29.10 -4.95
CA GLN A 57 10.29 -29.98 -3.80
C GLN A 57 11.07 -29.28 -2.67
N LEU A 58 10.45 -29.18 -1.50
CA LEU A 58 11.08 -28.73 -0.26
C LEU A 58 11.22 -29.92 0.68
N VAL A 59 12.44 -30.19 1.13
CA VAL A 59 12.72 -31.24 2.11
C VAL A 59 13.31 -30.58 3.36
N TYR A 60 12.55 -30.65 4.45
CA TYR A 60 12.99 -30.19 5.76
C TYR A 60 13.55 -31.38 6.55
N CYS A 61 14.81 -31.27 6.96
CA CYS A 61 15.47 -32.26 7.79
C CYS A 61 15.78 -31.63 9.14
N LEU A 62 15.23 -32.21 10.22
CA LEU A 62 15.56 -31.86 11.58
C LEU A 62 16.24 -33.06 12.24
N THR A 63 17.45 -32.85 12.77
CA THR A 63 18.17 -33.86 13.55
C THR A 63 18.24 -33.40 15.00
N ILE A 64 17.72 -34.23 15.91
CA ILE A 64 17.78 -33.98 17.35
C ILE A 64 18.76 -35.01 17.93
N GLY A 65 19.91 -34.53 18.41
CA GLY A 65 20.87 -35.35 19.14
C GLY A 65 20.53 -35.37 20.62
N ALA A 66 20.27 -36.55 21.19
CA ALA A 66 20.03 -36.69 22.62
C ALA A 66 21.38 -36.82 23.35
N TYR A 67 21.96 -35.70 23.79
CA TYR A 67 23.09 -35.73 24.72
C TYR A 67 22.57 -36.08 26.12
N GLY A 68 22.73 -37.33 26.57
CA GLY A 68 22.11 -37.71 27.83
C GLY A 68 22.43 -39.04 28.52
N ARG A 69 23.17 -40.01 27.93
CA ARG A 69 23.81 -41.19 28.61
C ARG A 69 24.41 -42.13 27.56
N ASP A 70 25.26 -43.06 28.00
CA ASP A 70 26.05 -44.02 27.20
C ASP A 70 25.27 -44.61 26.00
N GLY A 71 25.50 -44.03 24.82
CA GLY A 71 24.79 -44.34 23.59
C GLY A 71 24.20 -43.07 22.97
N ASP A 72 24.92 -42.49 22.02
CA ASP A 72 24.46 -41.34 21.25
C ASP A 72 23.23 -41.74 20.41
N LEU A 73 22.03 -41.41 20.88
CA LEU A 73 20.79 -41.59 20.13
C LEU A 73 20.53 -40.33 19.29
N VAL A 74 20.50 -40.50 17.97
CA VAL A 74 20.18 -39.43 17.01
C VAL A 74 18.82 -39.72 16.39
N LEU A 75 17.84 -38.84 16.63
CA LEU A 75 16.53 -38.90 15.98
C LEU A 75 16.54 -37.95 14.77
N GLY A 76 16.26 -38.49 13.59
CA GLY A 76 16.03 -37.71 12.37
C GLY A 76 14.55 -37.60 12.05
N LEU A 77 14.06 -36.38 11.85
CA LEU A 77 12.72 -36.09 11.32
C LEU A 77 12.88 -35.49 9.93
N THR A 78 12.18 -36.06 8.94
CA THR A 78 12.17 -35.57 7.57
C THR A 78 10.75 -35.26 7.13
N ALA A 79 10.54 -34.06 6.59
CA ALA A 79 9.29 -33.65 5.97
C ALA A 79 9.55 -33.25 4.53
N ALA A 80 9.01 -34.01 3.58
CA ALA A 80 9.12 -33.74 2.16
C ALA A 80 7.79 -33.19 1.63
N LEU A 81 7.83 -32.00 1.05
CA LEU A 81 6.70 -31.34 0.42
C LEU A 81 7.01 -31.22 -1.08
N ALA A 82 6.06 -31.63 -1.92
CA ALA A 82 6.18 -31.53 -3.37
C ALA A 82 4.94 -30.82 -3.92
N TRP A 83 5.15 -29.81 -4.76
CA TRP A 83 4.11 -29.11 -5.47
C TRP A 83 4.36 -29.15 -6.98
N GLU A 84 3.29 -29.31 -7.74
CA GLU A 84 3.34 -29.16 -9.19
C GLU A 84 3.42 -27.67 -9.54
N LEU A 85 4.32 -27.34 -10.47
CA LEU A 85 4.53 -25.95 -10.88
C LEU A 85 3.53 -25.55 -11.97
N PRO A 86 2.95 -24.34 -11.89
CA PRO A 86 1.98 -23.89 -12.89
C PRO A 86 2.64 -23.73 -14.27
N ASN A 87 2.04 -24.37 -15.28
CA ASN A 87 2.48 -24.34 -16.68
C ASN A 87 1.87 -23.20 -17.51
N GLN A 88 0.90 -22.47 -16.93
CA GLN A 88 0.22 -21.34 -17.55
C GLN A 88 -0.04 -20.29 -16.48
N VAL A 89 0.27 -19.04 -16.78
CA VAL A 89 0.05 -17.90 -15.88
C VAL A 89 -1.04 -17.04 -16.49
N ASP A 90 -2.28 -17.24 -16.03
CA ASP A 90 -3.34 -16.26 -16.25
C ASP A 90 -3.20 -15.16 -15.19
N SER A 91 -3.16 -13.89 -15.63
CA SER A 91 -3.11 -12.74 -14.72
C SER A 91 -4.29 -12.75 -13.76
N LYS A 92 -5.46 -13.23 -14.22
CA LYS A 92 -6.66 -13.39 -13.40
C LYS A 92 -6.47 -14.45 -12.31
N ILE A 93 -5.87 -15.60 -12.65
CA ILE A 93 -5.55 -16.65 -11.66
C ILE A 93 -4.60 -16.10 -10.61
N SER A 94 -3.58 -15.34 -10.99
CA SER A 94 -2.65 -14.77 -10.02
C SER A 94 -3.36 -13.85 -9.01
N ASN A 95 -4.26 -12.97 -9.48
CA ASN A 95 -5.03 -12.08 -8.60
C ASN A 95 -6.04 -12.84 -7.74
N LEU A 96 -6.73 -13.85 -8.30
CA LEU A 96 -7.65 -14.71 -7.56
C LEU A 96 -6.93 -15.51 -6.47
N LEU A 97 -5.74 -16.02 -6.76
CA LEU A 97 -4.90 -16.69 -5.77
C LEU A 97 -4.49 -15.74 -4.64
N HIS A 98 -4.21 -14.47 -4.95
CA HIS A 98 -3.94 -13.46 -3.92
C HIS A 98 -5.16 -13.20 -3.04
N ARG A 99 -6.38 -13.13 -3.60
CA ARG A 99 -7.60 -12.94 -2.80
C ARG A 99 -7.91 -14.18 -1.95
N ARG A 100 -7.82 -15.39 -2.50
CA ARG A 100 -8.05 -16.63 -1.73
C ARG A 100 -7.04 -16.82 -0.61
N SER A 101 -5.76 -16.54 -0.85
CA SER A 101 -4.74 -16.65 0.20
C SER A 101 -5.01 -15.64 1.32
N ARG A 102 -5.34 -14.40 0.99
CA ARG A 102 -5.68 -13.34 1.95
C ARG A 102 -6.94 -13.66 2.75
N ALA A 103 -7.96 -14.25 2.13
CA ALA A 103 -9.18 -14.71 2.81
C ALA A 103 -8.89 -15.72 3.93
N VAL A 104 -7.83 -16.53 3.77
CA VAL A 104 -7.40 -17.49 4.80
C VAL A 104 -6.47 -16.85 5.83
N VAL A 105 -5.66 -15.87 5.41
CA VAL A 105 -4.63 -15.24 6.25
C VAL A 105 -5.22 -14.22 7.21
N TYR A 106 -6.13 -13.35 6.78
CA TYR A 106 -6.66 -12.29 7.65
C TYR A 106 -7.38 -12.82 8.88
N PRO A 107 -8.29 -13.80 8.81
CA PRO A 107 -8.91 -14.37 10.01
C PRO A 107 -7.89 -15.00 10.98
N LYS A 108 -6.80 -15.58 10.45
CA LYS A 108 -5.71 -16.12 11.28
C LYS A 108 -4.92 -15.00 11.97
N MET A 109 -4.69 -13.88 11.26
CA MET A 109 -4.06 -12.70 11.85
C MET A 109 -4.95 -12.07 12.92
N GLU A 110 -6.26 -11.97 12.70
CA GLU A 110 -7.21 -11.53 13.72
C GLU A 110 -7.12 -12.41 14.96
N ALA A 111 -7.16 -13.74 14.80
CA ALA A 111 -7.04 -14.68 15.91
C ALA A 111 -5.69 -14.58 16.65
N PHE A 112 -4.60 -14.40 15.91
CA PHE A 112 -3.27 -14.22 16.49
C PHE A 112 -3.16 -12.91 17.28
N LEU A 113 -3.65 -11.79 16.75
CA LEU A 113 -3.65 -10.51 17.46
C LEU A 113 -4.60 -10.53 18.67
N GLN A 114 -5.69 -11.29 18.57
CA GLN A 114 -6.59 -11.50 19.69
C GLN A 114 -5.91 -12.29 20.82
N SER A 115 -5.07 -13.28 20.50
CA SER A 115 -4.34 -14.05 21.51
C SER A 115 -3.20 -13.26 22.19
N THR A 116 -2.71 -12.20 21.55
CA THR A 116 -1.75 -11.27 22.17
C THR A 116 -2.40 -10.17 23.03
N GLY A 117 -3.73 -10.15 23.13
CA GLY A 117 -4.48 -9.21 23.97
C GLY A 117 -4.93 -7.92 23.26
N LEU A 118 -4.82 -7.86 21.93
CA LEU A 118 -5.35 -6.76 21.12
C LEU A 118 -6.76 -7.08 20.62
N ASP A 119 -7.49 -6.06 20.15
CA ASP A 119 -8.69 -6.26 19.34
C ASP A 119 -8.26 -6.64 17.92
N GLY A 120 -8.09 -7.93 17.68
CA GLY A 120 -7.46 -8.45 16.47
C GLY A 120 -8.21 -8.05 15.20
N ARG A 121 -9.55 -8.06 15.26
CA ARG A 121 -10.40 -7.65 14.14
C ARG A 121 -10.21 -6.18 13.81
N SER A 122 -10.28 -5.31 14.82
CA SER A 122 -10.09 -3.88 14.61
C SER A 122 -8.68 -3.55 14.09
N CYS A 123 -7.64 -4.26 14.56
CA CYS A 123 -6.28 -4.05 14.07
C CYS A 123 -6.07 -4.47 12.62
N VAL A 124 -6.63 -5.61 12.20
CA VAL A 124 -6.57 -6.03 10.79
C VAL A 124 -7.33 -5.04 9.90
N MET A 125 -8.51 -4.58 10.34
CA MET A 125 -9.28 -3.59 9.58
C MET A 125 -8.58 -2.23 9.49
N ARG A 126 -7.92 -1.78 10.58
CA ARG A 126 -7.08 -0.59 10.59
C ARG A 126 -5.91 -0.72 9.62
N ALA A 127 -5.19 -1.84 9.65
CA ALA A 127 -4.08 -2.12 8.75
C ALA A 127 -4.50 -2.10 7.27
N LEU A 128 -5.66 -2.67 6.95
CA LEU A 128 -6.22 -2.63 5.60
C LEU A 128 -6.56 -1.21 5.16
N CYS A 129 -7.20 -0.43 6.02
CA CYS A 129 -7.50 0.98 5.75
C CYS A 129 -6.22 1.79 5.51
N GLU A 130 -5.21 1.63 6.36
CA GLU A 130 -3.91 2.31 6.25
C GLU A 130 -3.12 1.89 4.99
N ALA A 131 -3.22 0.63 4.58
CA ALA A 131 -2.66 0.15 3.32
C ALA A 131 -3.41 0.70 2.10
N GLY A 132 -4.74 0.76 2.17
CA GLY A 132 -5.59 1.22 1.08
C GLY A 132 -5.48 2.72 0.78
N GLN A 133 -5.12 3.52 1.79
CA GLN A 133 -4.96 4.97 1.69
C GLN A 133 -3.53 5.45 1.48
N ARG A 134 -2.54 4.54 1.47
CA ARG A 134 -1.13 4.94 1.29
C ARG A 134 -0.92 5.59 -0.07
N ASP A 135 -0.23 6.73 -0.06
CA ASP A 135 0.16 7.42 -1.29
C ASP A 135 1.16 6.56 -2.10
N PRO A 136 0.90 6.30 -3.40
CA PRO A 136 1.79 5.52 -4.26
C PRO A 136 3.23 6.06 -4.33
N SER A 137 3.44 7.36 -4.18
CA SER A 137 4.77 8.00 -4.18
C SER A 137 5.60 7.67 -2.94
N ARG A 138 4.95 7.26 -1.85
CA ARG A 138 5.61 6.88 -0.58
C ARG A 138 5.82 5.37 -0.46
N VAL A 139 5.43 4.57 -1.46
CA VAL A 139 5.69 3.13 -1.45
C VAL A 139 7.17 2.89 -1.75
N GLY A 140 7.82 2.08 -0.92
CA GLY A 140 9.26 1.81 -1.00
C GLY A 140 10.16 2.84 -0.28
N THR A 141 9.59 3.83 0.40
CA THR A 141 10.37 4.79 1.21
C THR A 141 10.52 4.37 2.67
N GLY A 142 9.74 3.38 3.13
CA GLY A 142 9.78 2.90 4.51
C GLY A 142 10.89 1.88 4.77
N THR A 143 10.93 1.36 6.00
CA THR A 143 11.77 0.22 6.34
C THR A 143 11.29 -1.04 5.64
N PHE A 144 12.15 -2.06 5.56
CA PHE A 144 11.76 -3.35 4.99
C PHE A 144 10.48 -3.91 5.63
N VAL A 145 10.35 -3.82 6.96
CA VAL A 145 9.18 -4.35 7.66
C VAL A 145 7.92 -3.54 7.35
N GLN A 146 8.01 -2.21 7.30
CA GLN A 146 6.88 -1.35 6.91
C GLN A 146 6.38 -1.69 5.50
N GLU A 147 7.28 -1.89 4.54
CA GLU A 147 6.92 -2.24 3.16
C GLU A 147 6.43 -3.69 3.04
N LEU A 148 6.97 -4.62 3.83
CA LEU A 148 6.47 -5.98 3.92
C LEU A 148 5.04 -6.01 4.47
N LEU A 149 4.78 -5.31 5.57
CA LEU A 149 3.44 -5.20 6.14
C LEU A 149 2.49 -4.51 5.16
N HIS A 150 2.92 -3.44 4.50
CA HIS A 150 2.15 -2.80 3.44
C HIS A 150 1.75 -3.81 2.36
N ALA A 151 2.71 -4.58 1.82
CA ALA A 151 2.44 -5.59 0.82
C ALA A 151 1.49 -6.70 1.32
N ILE A 152 1.62 -7.11 2.59
CA ILE A 152 0.74 -8.11 3.22
C ILE A 152 -0.70 -7.62 3.35
N PHE A 153 -0.96 -6.32 3.47
CA PHE A 153 -2.32 -5.77 3.59
C PHE A 153 -2.85 -5.12 2.30
N THR A 154 -2.03 -4.96 1.26
CA THR A 154 -2.46 -4.40 -0.03
C THR A 154 -3.33 -5.37 -0.84
N LEU A 155 -4.58 -4.98 -1.14
CA LEU A 155 -5.48 -5.74 -2.01
C LEU A 155 -5.27 -5.41 -3.50
N PRO A 156 -5.40 -6.40 -4.42
CA PRO A 156 -5.40 -6.15 -5.86
C PRO A 156 -6.51 -5.17 -6.27
N ARG A 157 -6.20 -4.20 -7.14
CA ARG A 157 -7.17 -3.22 -7.68
C ARG A 157 -7.88 -3.74 -8.93
N ASP A 158 -8.27 -5.02 -8.94
CA ASP A 158 -8.87 -5.72 -10.08
C ASP A 158 -10.40 -5.61 -10.13
N GLY A 159 -11.01 -4.90 -9.17
CA GLY A 159 -12.47 -4.82 -9.02
C GLY A 159 -13.11 -6.13 -8.54
N GLY A 160 -12.31 -7.16 -8.25
CA GLY A 160 -12.76 -8.39 -7.62
C GLY A 160 -13.21 -8.15 -6.18
N ARG A 161 -13.97 -9.09 -5.63
CA ARG A 161 -14.35 -9.12 -4.22
C ARG A 161 -14.01 -10.48 -3.63
N PHE A 162 -13.92 -10.59 -2.31
CA PHE A 162 -13.78 -11.90 -1.67
C PHE A 162 -14.98 -12.81 -1.97
N ASP A 163 -14.76 -14.12 -2.10
CA ASP A 163 -15.82 -15.09 -2.40
C ASP A 163 -16.83 -15.23 -1.24
N ARG A 164 -16.36 -15.09 0.01
CA ARG A 164 -17.18 -15.20 1.22
C ARG A 164 -17.76 -13.84 1.59
N SER A 165 -19.05 -13.81 1.93
CA SER A 165 -19.75 -12.58 2.31
C SER A 165 -19.20 -11.90 3.57
N GLU A 166 -18.70 -12.69 4.52
CA GLU A 166 -18.07 -12.22 5.76
C GLU A 166 -16.80 -11.41 5.48
N ASP A 167 -16.02 -11.84 4.48
CA ASP A 167 -14.73 -11.25 4.12
C ASP A 167 -14.87 -9.93 3.34
N HIS A 168 -16.07 -9.59 2.84
CA HIS A 168 -16.32 -8.29 2.23
C HIS A 168 -16.11 -7.12 3.19
N ALA A 169 -16.09 -7.37 4.50
CA ALA A 169 -15.68 -6.36 5.48
C ALA A 169 -14.26 -5.86 5.22
N TYR A 170 -13.35 -6.75 4.79
CA TYR A 170 -11.97 -6.38 4.46
C TYR A 170 -11.88 -5.54 3.19
N ASP A 171 -12.66 -5.88 2.15
CA ASP A 171 -12.76 -5.06 0.92
C ASP A 171 -13.22 -3.64 1.29
N ARG A 172 -14.28 -3.53 2.11
CA ARG A 172 -14.80 -2.23 2.57
C ARG A 172 -13.76 -1.46 3.39
N ALA A 173 -13.08 -2.10 4.32
CA ALA A 173 -12.06 -1.44 5.14
C ALA A 173 -10.92 -0.86 4.28
N TYR A 174 -10.49 -1.59 3.25
CA TYR A 174 -9.44 -1.17 2.33
C TYR A 174 -9.87 -0.03 1.39
N GLU A 175 -11.14 0.00 0.99
CA GLU A 175 -11.72 1.06 0.14
C GLU A 175 -12.15 2.30 0.92
N THR A 176 -12.25 2.22 2.25
CA THR A 176 -12.71 3.32 3.08
C THR A 176 -11.68 4.45 3.09
N GLY A 177 -12.14 5.68 2.80
CA GLY A 177 -11.36 6.90 2.96
C GLY A 177 -11.58 7.57 4.32
N GLY A 178 -10.62 8.41 4.75
CA GLY A 178 -10.69 9.17 6.01
C GLY A 178 -9.77 8.62 7.09
N SER A 179 -9.84 9.16 8.31
CA SER A 179 -8.91 8.78 9.38
C SER A 179 -9.16 7.34 9.86
N CYS A 180 -8.30 6.39 9.46
CA CYS A 180 -8.37 4.98 9.86
C CYS A 180 -8.31 4.79 11.38
N GLU A 181 -7.57 5.65 12.08
CA GLU A 181 -7.50 5.66 13.55
C GLU A 181 -8.87 5.91 14.20
N ARG A 182 -9.69 6.78 13.62
CA ARG A 182 -11.03 7.09 14.15
C ARG A 182 -12.06 6.01 13.80
N LEU A 183 -11.88 5.33 12.67
CA LEU A 183 -12.71 4.19 12.26
C LEU A 183 -12.47 2.95 13.12
N TYR A 184 -11.22 2.75 13.56
CA TYR A 184 -10.79 1.58 14.32
C TYR A 184 -10.07 1.99 15.62
N PRO A 185 -10.77 2.63 16.57
CA PRO A 185 -10.16 3.27 17.74
C PRO A 185 -9.65 2.26 18.79
N THR A 186 -10.15 1.01 18.75
CA THR A 186 -9.71 -0.05 19.68
C THR A 186 -8.30 -0.55 19.34
N CYS A 187 -7.86 -0.44 18.09
CA CYS A 187 -6.48 -0.73 17.73
C CYS A 187 -5.64 0.53 17.84
N ARG A 188 -4.62 0.54 18.71
CA ARG A 188 -3.72 1.70 18.89
C ARG A 188 -2.51 1.70 17.97
N TYR A 189 -2.17 0.55 17.39
CA TYR A 189 -0.95 0.35 16.61
C TYR A 189 -1.22 0.54 15.11
N SER A 190 -0.34 1.28 14.44
CA SER A 190 -0.28 1.34 12.96
C SER A 190 0.73 0.33 12.45
N ILE A 191 0.50 -0.18 11.23
CA ILE A 191 1.50 -1.00 10.51
C ILE A 191 2.73 -0.20 10.05
N TYR A 192 2.71 1.12 10.18
CA TYR A 192 3.83 2.00 9.85
C TYR A 192 4.61 2.50 11.06
N ASP A 193 4.08 2.34 12.28
CA ASP A 193 4.74 2.78 13.52
C ASP A 193 5.50 1.61 14.20
N VAL A 194 6.16 0.77 13.39
CA VAL A 194 6.95 -0.35 13.87
C VAL A 194 8.42 0.05 13.99
N ASP A 195 8.86 0.30 15.22
CA ASP A 195 10.27 0.56 15.55
C ASP A 195 11.03 -0.78 15.62
N PHE A 196 11.98 -0.98 14.69
CA PHE A 196 12.92 -2.09 14.68
C PHE A 196 14.35 -1.56 14.55
#